data_AF-A0A1G6BFE4-F1
#
_entry.id   AF-A0A1G6BFE4-F1
#
_cell.length_a   1.000
_cell.length_b   1.000
_cell.length_c   1.000
_cell.angle_alpha   90.00
_cell.angle_beta   90.00
_cell.angle_gamma   90.00
#
_symmetry.space_group_name_H-M   'P 1'
#
loop_
_entity.id
_entity.type
_entity.pdbx_description
1 polymer ?
#
loop_
_entity_poly.entity_id
_entity_poly.type
_entity_poly.pdbx_seq_one_letter_code
_entity_poly.pdbx_strand_id
1 'polypeptide(L)'
;MGILDKELNDDEEMFITLTLDDDTELETRILTIFEVELEDGTSQDYIVVIPVDENEQDNEDGEVLIYRYFEDEDGNPTLDNIQDDEEFEIVSDAFDELLDNEAFDQMD
;
A
#
# COMPACT_ATOMS: atom_id res chain seq x y z
N MET A 1 -9.14 -16.45 -1.13
CA MET A 1 -7.97 -16.62 -2.00
C MET A 1 -8.41 -16.21 -3.40
N GLY A 2 -8.36 -14.90 -3.67
CA GLY A 2 -8.80 -14.27 -4.91
C GLY A 2 -7.59 -14.02 -5.81
N ILE A 3 -7.76 -14.23 -7.11
CA ILE A 3 -6.72 -14.06 -8.14
C ILE A 3 -6.75 -12.61 -8.59
N LEU A 4 -5.60 -11.93 -8.53
CA LEU A 4 -5.44 -10.55 -9.00
C LEU A 4 -5.20 -10.56 -10.52
N ASP A 5 -6.10 -9.96 -11.31
CA ASP A 5 -5.90 -9.77 -12.75
C ASP A 5 -5.09 -8.48 -12.96
N LYS A 6 -3.82 -8.62 -13.37
CA LYS A 6 -2.87 -7.52 -13.49
C LYS A 6 -2.90 -6.92 -14.90
N GLU A 7 -3.78 -5.94 -15.15
CA GLU A 7 -3.68 -5.04 -16.31
C GLU A 7 -2.65 -3.94 -16.01
N LEU A 8 -1.40 -4.15 -16.44
CA LEU A 8 -0.33 -3.15 -16.42
C LEU A 8 -0.57 -2.13 -17.56
N ASN A 9 -1.20 -0.99 -17.25
CA ASN A 9 -1.24 0.16 -18.15
C ASN A 9 -0.02 1.07 -17.93
N ASP A 10 0.53 1.51 -19.06
CA ASP A 10 1.80 2.22 -19.27
C ASP A 10 1.62 3.74 -19.04
N ASP A 11 1.30 4.17 -17.82
CA ASP A 11 1.37 5.58 -17.34
C ASP A 11 1.48 5.48 -15.79
N GLU A 12 2.52 6.06 -15.18
CA GLU A 12 3.09 5.72 -13.86
C GLU A 12 2.22 6.01 -12.60
N GLU A 13 0.96 5.57 -12.59
CA GLU A 13 0.12 5.47 -11.40
C GLU A 13 -0.37 4.02 -11.30
N MET A 14 0.24 3.22 -10.42
CA MET A 14 -0.15 1.82 -10.25
C MET A 14 -1.44 1.74 -9.43
N PHE A 15 -2.57 1.50 -10.10
CA PHE A 15 -3.81 1.13 -9.45
C PHE A 15 -3.83 -0.39 -9.19
N ILE A 16 -4.31 -0.77 -8.01
CA ILE A 16 -4.49 -2.17 -7.61
C ILE A 16 -5.93 -2.37 -7.13
N THR A 17 -6.56 -3.40 -7.70
CA THR A 17 -7.90 -3.83 -7.32
C THR A 17 -7.77 -4.85 -6.20
N LEU A 18 -8.16 -4.47 -4.99
CA LEU A 18 -8.18 -5.35 -3.84
C LEU A 18 -9.51 -6.12 -3.81
N THR A 19 -9.46 -7.45 -3.88
CA THR A 19 -10.64 -8.28 -3.65
C THR A 19 -10.81 -8.55 -2.15
N LEU A 20 -11.90 -8.04 -1.58
CA LEU A 20 -12.29 -8.25 -0.18
C LEU A 20 -12.91 -9.65 0.02
N ASP A 21 -13.04 -10.10 1.27
CA ASP A 21 -13.63 -11.41 1.62
C ASP A 21 -15.13 -11.53 1.27
N ASP A 22 -15.81 -10.40 1.06
CA ASP A 22 -17.22 -10.33 0.64
C ASP A 22 -17.43 -10.43 -0.88
N ASP A 23 -16.39 -10.79 -1.65
CA ASP A 23 -16.39 -10.83 -3.13
C ASP A 23 -16.51 -9.43 -3.78
N THR A 24 -16.35 -8.36 -2.99
CA THR A 24 -16.31 -6.99 -3.47
C THR A 24 -14.91 -6.59 -3.89
N GLU A 25 -14.82 -5.83 -4.98
CA GLU A 25 -13.59 -5.26 -5.49
C GLU A 25 -13.48 -3.81 -5.00
N LEU A 26 -12.35 -3.47 -4.39
CA LEU A 26 -12.03 -2.12 -3.98
C LEU A 26 -10.87 -1.63 -4.83
N GLU A 27 -11.12 -0.61 -5.65
CA GLU A 27 -10.07 0.03 -6.43
C GLU A 27 -9.27 0.96 -5.50
N THR A 28 -7.96 0.77 -5.50
CA THR A 28 -7.04 1.56 -4.70
C THR A 28 -5.86 1.99 -5.55
N ARG A 29 -5.34 3.18 -5.27
CA ARG A 29 -4.14 3.69 -5.91
C ARG A 29 -2.94 3.48 -5.01
N ILE A 30 -1.86 2.94 -5.55
CA ILE A 30 -0.60 2.79 -4.83
C ILE A 30 0.08 4.16 -4.75
N LEU A 31 0.33 4.62 -3.53
CA LEU A 31 1.06 5.86 -3.28
C LEU A 31 2.56 5.60 -3.21
N THR A 32 2.99 4.63 -2.40
CA THR A 32 4.40 4.24 -2.28
C THR A 32 4.55 2.83 -1.71
N ILE A 33 5.71 2.20 -1.92
CA ILE A 33 6.11 0.90 -1.36
C ILE A 33 7.48 1.07 -0.72
N PHE A 34 7.65 0.61 0.51
CA PHE A 34 8.89 0.75 1.26
C PHE A 34 9.13 -0.43 2.20
N GLU A 35 10.39 -0.71 2.48
CA GLU A 35 10.82 -1.76 3.41
C GLU A 35 11.05 -1.16 4.79
N VAL A 36 10.53 -1.82 5.83
CA VAL A 36 10.70 -1.42 7.24
C VAL A 36 11.31 -2.56 8.03
N GLU A 37 12.30 -2.25 8.86
CA GLU A 37 12.88 -3.19 9.83
C GLU A 37 12.05 -3.17 11.12
N LEU A 38 11.45 -4.31 11.46
CA LEU A 38 10.69 -4.50 12.70
C LEU A 38 11.63 -4.77 13.90
N GLU A 39 11.12 -4.59 15.12
CA GLU A 39 11.91 -4.75 16.36
C GLU A 39 12.52 -6.16 16.53
N ASP A 40 11.90 -7.19 15.93
CA ASP A 40 12.43 -8.56 15.89
C ASP A 40 13.66 -8.73 14.97
N GLY A 41 14.11 -7.67 14.30
CA GLY A 41 15.23 -7.68 13.35
C GLY A 41 14.87 -8.29 12.01
N THR A 42 13.58 -8.29 11.66
CA THR A 42 13.06 -8.74 10.37
C THR A 42 12.66 -7.55 9.52
N SER A 43 13.09 -7.53 8.27
CA SER A 43 12.60 -6.57 7.27
C SER A 43 11.30 -7.06 6.65
N GLN A 44 10.35 -6.16 6.47
CA GLN A 44 9.07 -6.43 5.85
C GLN A 44 8.71 -5.29 4.89
N ASP A 45 8.22 -5.65 3.70
CA ASP A 45 7.73 -4.68 2.74
C ASP A 45 6.31 -4.24 3.09
N TYR A 46 6.08 -2.94 2.99
CA TYR A 46 4.79 -2.29 3.22
C TYR A 46 4.41 -1.44 2.02
N ILE A 47 3.12 -1.37 1.77
CA ILE A 47 2.54 -0.58 0.68
C ILE A 47 1.49 0.36 1.25
N VAL A 48 1.56 1.60 0.80
CA VAL A 48 0.57 2.63 1.12
C VAL A 48 -0.34 2.80 -0.06
N VAL A 49 -1.64 2.66 0.18
CA VAL A 49 -2.67 2.81 -0.84
C VAL A 49 -3.71 3.83 -0.41
N ILE A 50 -4.29 4.51 -1.40
CA ILE A 50 -5.43 5.41 -1.19
C ILE A 50 -6.66 4.74 -1.81
N PRO A 51 -7.74 4.54 -1.05
CA PRO A 51 -9.01 4.12 -1.62
C PRO A 51 -9.52 5.21 -2.56
N VAL A 52 -9.84 4.83 -3.79
CA VAL A 52 -10.46 5.74 -4.75
C VAL A 52 -11.93 5.41 -4.88
N ASP A 53 -12.75 6.44 -5.10
CA ASP A 53 -14.18 6.25 -5.37
C ASP A 53 -14.38 5.71 -6.80
N GLU A 54 -15.61 5.34 -7.19
CA GLU A 54 -15.97 4.84 -8.54
C GLU A 54 -15.60 5.81 -9.68
N ASN A 55 -15.21 7.04 -9.34
CA ASN A 55 -14.78 8.08 -10.25
C ASN A 55 -13.24 8.24 -10.28
N GLU A 56 -12.48 7.30 -9.71
CA GLU A 56 -11.01 7.33 -9.57
C GLU A 56 -10.51 8.57 -8.81
N GLN A 57 -11.39 9.23 -8.07
CA GLN A 57 -11.03 10.37 -7.23
C GLN A 57 -10.60 9.85 -5.87
N ASP A 58 -9.52 10.44 -5.35
CA ASP A 58 -9.11 10.25 -3.96
C ASP A 58 -10.29 10.49 -3.04
N ASN A 59 -10.45 9.63 -2.05
CA ASN A 59 -11.50 9.83 -1.04
C ASN A 59 -11.34 11.23 -0.42
N GLU A 60 -12.42 12.01 -0.27
CA GLU A 60 -12.34 13.41 0.16
C GLU A 60 -11.67 13.60 1.54
N ASP A 61 -11.57 12.52 2.33
CA ASP A 61 -10.89 12.49 3.63
C ASP A 61 -9.35 12.33 3.53
N GLY A 62 -8.81 11.93 2.37
CA GLY A 62 -7.37 11.70 2.19
C GLY A 62 -6.81 10.58 3.09
N GLU A 63 -7.65 9.62 3.48
CA GLU A 63 -7.25 8.52 4.34
C GLU A 63 -6.37 7.54 3.57
N VAL A 64 -5.11 7.41 3.99
CA VAL A 64 -4.18 6.42 3.47
C VAL A 64 -4.30 5.12 4.26
N LEU A 65 -4.20 3.99 3.58
CA LEU A 65 -4.21 2.65 4.18
C LEU A 65 -2.84 2.00 3.97
N ILE A 66 -2.32 1.39 5.02
CA ILE A 66 -1.02 0.71 4.99
C ILE A 66 -1.24 -0.79 5.13
N TYR A 67 -0.68 -1.55 4.19
CA TYR A 67 -0.75 -3.01 4.17
C TYR A 67 0.63 -3.63 4.05
N ARG A 68 0.76 -4.87 4.53
CA ARG A 68 1.96 -5.69 4.33
C ARG A 68 1.95 -6.20 2.89
N TYR A 69 3.02 -5.93 2.16
CA TYR A 69 3.17 -6.36 0.77
C TYR A 69 3.93 -7.69 0.70
N PHE A 70 3.41 -8.63 -0.09
CA PHE A 70 4.08 -9.91 -0.37
C PHE A 70 3.83 -10.33 -1.82
N GLU A 71 4.75 -11.09 -2.39
CA GLU A 71 4.53 -11.77 -3.68
C GLU A 71 4.22 -13.25 -3.42
N ASP A 72 3.09 -13.73 -3.93
CA ASP A 72 2.76 -15.16 -3.88
C ASP A 72 3.61 -15.98 -4.88
N GLU A 73 3.49 -17.31 -4.88
CA GLU A 73 4.29 -18.22 -5.72
C GLU A 73 4.15 -17.95 -7.24
N ASP A 74 3.06 -17.31 -7.65
CA ASP A 74 2.77 -16.93 -9.03
C ASP A 74 3.28 -15.51 -9.39
N GLY A 75 3.90 -14.80 -8.44
CA GLY A 75 4.36 -13.42 -8.59
C GLY A 75 3.24 -12.38 -8.52
N ASN A 76 2.08 -12.77 -7.96
CA ASN A 76 0.96 -11.87 -7.76
C ASN A 76 1.12 -11.11 -6.43
N PRO A 77 0.94 -9.78 -6.41
CA PRO A 77 1.04 -9.02 -5.19
C PRO A 77 -0.15 -9.34 -4.28
N THR A 78 0.16 -9.64 -3.03
CA THR A 78 -0.76 -10.03 -1.97
C THR A 78 -0.60 -9.05 -0.82
N LEU A 79 -1.73 -8.55 -0.34
CA LEU A 79 -1.79 -7.56 0.74
C LEU A 79 -2.37 -8.19 2.01
N ASP A 80 -1.74 -7.92 3.15
CA ASP A 80 -2.20 -8.38 4.47
C ASP A 80 -2.36 -7.20 5.44
N ASN A 81 -3.34 -7.29 6.34
CA ASN A 81 -3.60 -6.23 7.32
C ASN A 81 -2.60 -6.31 8.46
N ILE A 82 -2.11 -5.16 8.92
CA ILE A 82 -1.31 -5.07 10.13
C ILE A 82 -2.25 -5.29 11.34
N GLN A 83 -2.06 -6.39 12.06
CA GLN A 83 -2.89 -6.75 13.22
C GLN A 83 -2.29 -6.29 14.55
N ASP A 84 -1.00 -5.97 14.54
CA ASP A 84 -0.25 -5.59 15.73
C ASP A 84 -0.09 -4.07 15.77
N ASP A 85 -0.57 -3.45 16.84
CA ASP A 85 -0.52 -1.99 17.00
C ASP A 85 0.94 -1.47 17.03
N GLU A 86 1.89 -2.24 17.57
CA GLU A 86 3.32 -1.86 17.64
C GLU A 86 3.93 -1.86 16.24
N GLU A 87 3.63 -2.89 15.43
CA GLU A 87 4.02 -2.95 14.01
C GLU A 87 3.46 -1.75 13.24
N PHE A 88 2.19 -1.40 13.48
CA PHE A 88 1.56 -0.26 12.81
C PHE A 88 2.22 1.07 13.21
N GLU A 89 2.55 1.28 14.49
CA GLU A 89 3.25 2.49 14.94
C GLU A 89 4.63 2.62 14.27
N ILE A 90 5.41 1.53 14.17
CA ILE A 90 6.73 1.53 13.54
C ILE A 90 6.62 1.90 12.06
N VAL A 91 5.70 1.26 11.34
CA VAL A 91 5.52 1.50 9.90
C VAL A 91 4.97 2.90 9.64
N SER A 92 4.08 3.39 10.49
CA SER A 92 3.57 4.76 10.41
C SER A 92 4.69 5.79 10.61
N ASP A 93 5.58 5.58 11.60
CA ASP A 93 6.72 6.46 11.83
C ASP A 93 7.69 6.45 10.64
N ALA A 94 7.97 5.26 10.09
CA ALA A 94 8.78 5.11 8.88
C ALA A 94 8.14 5.78 7.65
N PHE A 95 6.81 5.72 7.52
CA PHE A 95 6.10 6.40 6.44
C PHE A 95 6.13 7.92 6.59
N ASP A 96 5.93 8.46 7.80
CA ASP A 96 6.04 9.90 8.08
C ASP A 96 7.47 10.40 7.77
N GLU A 97 8.51 9.66 8.16
CA GLU A 97 9.90 9.98 7.82
C GLU A 97 10.14 9.96 6.30
N LEU A 98 9.58 8.98 5.60
CA LEU A 98 9.65 8.88 4.15
C LEU A 98 8.95 10.06 3.46
N LEU A 99 7.77 10.45 3.93
CA LEU A 99 7.04 11.61 3.43
C LEU A 99 7.80 12.92 3.64
N ASP A 100 8.43 13.10 4.81
CA ASP A 100 9.25 14.29 5.09
C ASP A 100 10.47 14.33 4.15
N ASN A 101 11.07 13.17 3.89
CA ASN A 101 12.21 13.05 2.97
C ASN A 101 11.82 13.27 1.50
N GLU A 102 10.70 12.71 1.03
CA GLU A 102 10.18 12.95 -0.33
C GLU A 102 9.71 14.41 -0.52
N ALA A 103 9.12 15.02 0.51
CA ALA A 103 8.79 16.44 0.51
C ALA A 103 10.04 17.32 0.38
N PHE A 104 11.20 16.83 0.85
CA PHE A 104 12.48 17.50 0.70
C PHE A 104 13.05 17.37 -0.73
N ASP A 105 12.84 16.22 -1.39
CA ASP A 105 13.33 15.95 -2.76
C ASP A 105 12.58 16.78 -3.82
N GLN A 106 11.30 17.11 -3.59
CA GLN A 106 10.50 17.97 -4.48
C GLN A 106 10.82 19.48 -4.42
N MET A 107 11.71 19.95 -3.53
CA MET A 107 12.05 21.36 -3.40
C MET A 107 13.32 21.82 -4.15
N ASP A 108 13.95 20.97 -4.99
CA ASP A 108 15.15 21.33 -5.80
C ASP A 108 14.83 21.70 -7.28
#